data_AF-K2DRQ9-F1
#
_entry.id   AF-K2DRQ9-F1
#
_cell.length_a   1.000
_cell.length_b   1.000
_cell.length_c   1.000
_cell.angle_alpha   90.00
_cell.angle_beta   90.00
_cell.angle_gamma   90.00
#
_symmetry.space_group_name_H-M   'P 1'
#
loop_
_entity.id
_entity.type
_entity.pdbx_description
1 polymer ?
#
loop_
_entity_poly.entity_id
_entity_poly.type
_entity_poly.pdbx_seq_one_letter_code
_entity_poly.pdbx_strand_id
1 'polypeptide(L)'
;MNKYMRKYFWSLGSVLAILAIIFLLLPFIMGFVAEKKCQQLTGAINSTTPFQAKITNYSRGWFCSHATVQMSFEQPQIVNQELRQVIANVNITHGPIIIDKSQVQVAMAIIKAAFNLSEAQNVLLHRDADAGPVVVAKIKIKLNTKTDIVLESSPLSYQDAENTFQWQGIKT
;
A
#
# COMPACT_ATOMS: atom_id res chain seq x y z
N MET A 1 -48.52 -5.05 -24.54
CA MET A 1 -47.09 -4.97 -24.93
C MET A 1 -46.81 -6.01 -26.02
N ASN A 2 -46.36 -5.59 -27.22
CA ASN A 2 -46.12 -6.47 -28.36
C ASN A 2 -45.06 -7.56 -28.04
N LYS A 3 -45.24 -8.79 -28.53
CA LYS A 3 -44.35 -9.95 -28.28
C LYS A 3 -42.90 -9.64 -28.62
N TYR A 4 -42.68 -8.81 -29.65
CA TYR A 4 -41.37 -8.31 -30.05
C TYR A 4 -40.76 -7.36 -29.01
N MET A 5 -41.52 -6.40 -28.47
CA MET A 5 -41.03 -5.48 -27.42
C MET A 5 -40.65 -6.23 -26.13
N ARG A 6 -41.39 -7.29 -25.77
CA ARG A 6 -41.06 -8.13 -24.61
C ARG A 6 -39.72 -8.85 -24.79
N LYS A 7 -39.40 -9.32 -25.99
CA LYS A 7 -38.10 -9.98 -26.28
C LYS A 7 -36.92 -9.01 -26.16
N TYR A 8 -37.07 -7.78 -26.67
CA TYR A 8 -36.02 -6.75 -26.54
C TYR A 8 -35.80 -6.31 -25.09
N PHE A 9 -36.87 -6.14 -24.31
CA PHE A 9 -36.76 -5.81 -22.89
C PHE A 9 -36.02 -6.89 -22.09
N TRP A 10 -36.33 -8.17 -22.33
CA TRP A 10 -35.63 -9.28 -21.70
C TRP A 10 -34.16 -9.36 -22.14
N SER A 11 -33.87 -9.16 -23.44
CA SER A 11 -32.50 -9.12 -23.94
C SER A 11 -31.69 -7.98 -23.32
N LEU A 12 -32.27 -6.78 -23.21
CA LEU A 12 -31.61 -5.62 -22.61
C LEU A 12 -31.36 -5.84 -21.11
N GLY A 13 -32.35 -6.39 -20.40
CA GLY A 13 -32.22 -6.77 -18.99
C GLY A 13 -31.09 -7.76 -18.75
N SER A 14 -30.97 -8.79 -19.59
CA SER A 14 -29.87 -9.77 -19.51
C SER A 14 -28.50 -9.13 -19.76
N VAL A 15 -28.38 -8.24 -20.75
CA VAL A 15 -27.12 -7.54 -21.03
C VAL A 15 -26.71 -6.64 -19.85
N LEU A 16 -27.66 -5.89 -19.28
CA LEU A 16 -27.41 -5.04 -18.11
C LEU A 16 -27.02 -5.87 -16.88
N ALA A 17 -27.67 -7.02 -16.66
CA ALA A 17 -27.33 -7.92 -15.58
C ALA A 17 -25.89 -8.47 -15.72
N ILE A 18 -25.50 -8.88 -16.94
CA ILE A 18 -24.14 -9.35 -17.21
C ILE A 18 -23.12 -8.24 -16.96
N LEU A 19 -23.39 -7.02 -17.44
CA LEU A 19 -22.51 -5.87 -17.20
C LEU A 19 -22.37 -5.57 -15.70
N ALA A 20 -23.46 -5.63 -14.94
CA ALA A 20 -23.41 -5.44 -13.48
C ALA A 20 -22.56 -6.52 -12.80
N ILE A 21 -22.70 -7.80 -13.19
CA ILE A 21 -21.89 -8.89 -12.65
C ILE A 21 -20.40 -8.66 -12.94
N ILE A 22 -20.06 -8.30 -14.18
CA ILE A 22 -18.67 -8.01 -14.55
C ILE A 22 -18.13 -6.86 -13.71
N PHE A 23 -18.88 -5.77 -13.59
CA PHE A 23 -18.47 -4.60 -12.82
C PHE A 23 -18.27 -4.91 -11.33
N LEU A 24 -19.10 -5.77 -10.76
CA LEU A 24 -18.98 -6.22 -9.37
C LEU A 24 -17.78 -7.15 -9.16
N LEU A 25 -17.44 -8.01 -10.12
CA LEU A 25 -16.32 -8.96 -9.99
C LEU A 25 -14.95 -8.32 -10.24
N LEU A 26 -14.87 -7.26 -11.06
CA LEU A 26 -13.61 -6.61 -11.43
C LEU A 26 -12.77 -6.13 -10.21
N PRO A 27 -13.33 -5.41 -9.22
CA PRO A 27 -12.61 -5.03 -8.01
C PRO A 27 -11.96 -6.22 -7.31
N PHE A 28 -12.71 -7.31 -7.14
CA PHE A 28 -12.20 -8.51 -6.48
C PHE A 28 -11.01 -9.13 -7.22
N ILE A 29 -11.07 -9.21 -8.56
CA ILE A 29 -9.95 -9.69 -9.39
C ILE A 29 -8.74 -8.76 -9.26
N MET A 30 -8.96 -7.45 -9.29
CA MET A 30 -7.87 -6.47 -9.11
C MET A 30 -7.22 -6.58 -7.73
N GLY A 31 -7.95 -6.99 -6.69
CA GLY A 31 -7.41 -7.33 -5.38
C GLY A 31 -6.32 -8.41 -5.44
N PHE A 32 -6.51 -9.47 -6.23
CA PHE A 32 -5.46 -10.48 -6.44
C PHE A 32 -4.23 -9.91 -7.14
N VAL A 33 -4.43 -9.02 -8.12
CA VAL A 33 -3.31 -8.38 -8.83
C VAL A 33 -2.53 -7.47 -7.88
N ALA A 34 -3.23 -6.71 -7.04
CA ALA A 34 -2.62 -5.84 -6.04
C ALA A 34 -1.80 -6.64 -5.02
N GLU A 35 -2.31 -7.78 -4.55
CA GLU A 35 -1.57 -8.67 -3.66
C GLU A 35 -0.28 -9.21 -4.29
N LYS A 36 -0.37 -9.73 -5.53
CA LYS A 36 0.81 -10.19 -6.27
C LYS A 36 1.84 -9.06 -6.43
N LYS A 37 1.38 -7.83 -6.66
CA LYS A 37 2.27 -6.66 -6.77
C LYS A 37 2.93 -6.31 -5.43
N CYS A 38 2.21 -6.39 -4.30
CA CYS A 38 2.80 -6.23 -2.98
C CYS A 38 3.87 -7.30 -2.70
N GLN A 39 3.60 -8.56 -3.05
CA GLN A 39 4.59 -9.64 -2.92
C GLN A 39 5.81 -9.40 -3.82
N GLN A 40 5.61 -8.95 -5.06
CA GLN A 40 6.71 -8.59 -5.98
C GLN A 40 7.56 -7.44 -5.43
N LEU A 41 6.94 -6.40 -4.89
CA LEU A 41 7.66 -5.26 -4.28
C LEU A 41 8.48 -5.71 -3.07
N THR A 42 7.89 -6.55 -2.21
CA THR A 42 8.59 -7.15 -1.06
C THR A 42 9.80 -7.97 -1.51
N GLY A 43 9.61 -8.82 -2.53
CA GLY A 43 10.70 -9.59 -3.12
C GLY A 43 11.79 -8.72 -3.75
N ALA A 44 11.42 -7.61 -4.40
CA ALA A 44 12.37 -6.65 -4.95
C ALA A 44 13.18 -5.94 -3.86
N ILE A 45 12.55 -5.54 -2.75
CA ILE A 45 13.26 -4.96 -1.59
C ILE A 45 14.30 -5.96 -1.07
N ASN A 46 13.91 -7.22 -0.88
CA ASN A 46 14.78 -8.26 -0.33
C ASN A 46 15.97 -8.60 -1.24
N SER A 47 15.81 -8.48 -2.56
CA SER A 47 16.85 -8.81 -3.53
C SER A 47 17.74 -7.64 -3.93
N THR A 48 17.29 -6.40 -3.72
CA THR A 48 18.00 -5.19 -4.21
C THR A 48 18.49 -4.27 -3.09
N THR A 49 18.10 -4.51 -1.84
CA THR A 49 18.47 -3.68 -0.69
C THR A 49 18.98 -4.55 0.47
N PRO A 50 19.70 -3.98 1.44
CA PRO A 50 20.08 -4.70 2.66
C PRO A 50 18.92 -4.94 3.64
N PHE A 51 17.69 -4.55 3.28
CA PHE A 51 16.50 -4.76 4.10
C PHE A 51 15.81 -6.07 3.73
N GLN A 52 15.30 -6.75 4.75
CA GLN A 52 14.33 -7.82 4.61
C GLN A 52 12.93 -7.31 4.93
N ALA A 53 12.08 -7.23 3.93
CA ALA A 53 10.66 -7.03 4.03
C ALA A 53 9.93 -8.39 4.09
N LYS A 54 8.96 -8.50 5.01
CA LYS A 54 8.06 -9.64 5.15
C LYS A 54 6.64 -9.15 5.36
N ILE A 55 5.71 -9.61 4.51
CA ILE A 55 4.28 -9.42 4.73
C ILE A 55 3.87 -10.37 5.86
N THR A 56 3.49 -9.81 7.02
CA THR A 56 3.10 -10.58 8.21
C THR A 56 1.60 -10.84 8.25
N ASN A 57 0.81 -9.91 7.71
CA ASN A 57 -0.63 -10.03 7.58
C ASN A 57 -1.07 -9.42 6.25
N TYR A 58 -2.03 -10.06 5.59
CA TYR A 58 -2.71 -9.54 4.41
C TYR A 58 -4.19 -9.90 4.48
N SER A 59 -5.04 -8.89 4.61
CA SER A 59 -6.49 -9.02 4.60
C SER A 59 -7.04 -8.41 3.32
N ARG A 60 -7.59 -9.25 2.45
CA ARG A 60 -8.15 -8.83 1.16
C ARG A 60 -9.66 -8.58 1.31
N GLY A 61 -10.08 -7.36 0.99
CA GLY A 61 -11.49 -7.02 0.82
C GLY A 61 -11.84 -6.81 -0.66
N TRP A 62 -13.07 -6.36 -0.90
CA TRP A 62 -13.64 -6.25 -2.24
C TRP A 62 -13.07 -5.07 -3.06
N PHE A 63 -12.91 -3.91 -2.43
CA PHE A 63 -12.33 -2.70 -3.02
C PHE A 63 -11.06 -2.23 -2.31
N CYS A 64 -10.84 -2.75 -1.11
CA CYS A 64 -9.72 -2.37 -0.25
C CYS A 64 -9.08 -3.62 0.32
N SER A 65 -7.77 -3.60 0.49
CA SER A 65 -7.01 -4.59 1.22
C SER A 65 -6.12 -3.89 2.23
N HIS A 66 -5.79 -4.58 3.31
CA HIS A 66 -4.87 -4.12 4.33
C HIS A 66 -3.74 -5.11 4.47
N ALA A 67 -2.52 -4.62 4.62
CA ALA A 67 -1.37 -5.47 4.89
C ALA A 67 -0.47 -4.84 5.94
N THR A 68 0.23 -5.70 6.68
CA THR A 68 1.29 -5.30 7.60
C THR A 68 2.59 -5.86 7.07
N VAL A 69 3.55 -4.98 6.82
CA VAL A 69 4.88 -5.34 6.33
C VAL A 69 5.89 -5.02 7.41
N GLN A 70 6.61 -6.03 7.86
CA GLN A 70 7.74 -5.87 8.75
C GLN A 70 9.00 -5.77 7.91
N MET A 71 9.76 -4.69 8.09
CA MET A 71 11.08 -4.51 7.49
C MET A 71 12.15 -4.59 8.55
N SER A 72 13.17 -5.40 8.33
CA SER A 72 14.31 -5.55 9.21
C SER A 72 15.61 -5.34 8.45
N PHE A 73 16.64 -4.83 9.13
CA PHE A 73 17.99 -4.75 8.57
C PHE A 73 18.78 -6.02 8.97
N GLU A 74 19.20 -6.83 8.00
CA GLU A 74 20.07 -7.99 8.29
C GLU A 74 21.51 -7.53 8.54
N GLN A 75 21.91 -7.56 9.80
CA GLN A 75 23.33 -7.50 10.16
C GLN A 75 23.61 -8.55 11.24
N PRO A 76 24.61 -9.42 11.07
CA PRO A 76 24.72 -10.68 11.80
C PRO A 76 25.08 -10.58 13.29
N GLN A 77 25.36 -9.39 13.87
CA GLN A 77 26.04 -9.32 15.18
C GLN A 77 25.54 -8.28 16.20
N ILE A 78 24.28 -7.82 16.18
CA ILE A 78 23.84 -6.75 17.11
C ILE A 78 22.61 -7.13 17.94
N VAL A 79 22.71 -6.83 19.25
CA VAL A 79 21.90 -7.33 20.38
C VAL A 79 20.46 -6.80 20.44
N ASN A 80 20.14 -5.69 19.75
CA ASN A 80 18.83 -5.02 19.89
C ASN A 80 17.98 -5.09 18.62
N GLN A 81 17.14 -6.13 18.54
CA GLN A 81 16.29 -6.42 17.37
C GLN A 81 15.16 -5.40 17.17
N GLU A 82 14.61 -4.82 18.24
CA GLU A 82 13.48 -3.88 18.16
C GLU A 82 13.83 -2.59 17.43
N LEU A 83 15.06 -2.09 17.60
CA LEU A 83 15.51 -0.87 16.93
C LEU A 83 15.80 -1.05 15.43
N ARG A 84 15.97 -2.29 14.96
CA ARG A 84 16.25 -2.60 13.54
C ARG A 84 15.01 -2.93 12.73
N GLN A 85 13.85 -2.93 13.36
CA GLN A 85 12.60 -3.30 12.72
C GLN A 85 11.73 -2.06 12.55
N VAL A 86 11.09 -1.94 11.39
CA VAL A 86 10.11 -0.92 11.10
C VAL A 86 8.86 -1.61 10.58
N ILE A 87 7.70 -1.21 11.08
CA ILE A 87 6.42 -1.76 10.65
C ILE A 87 5.76 -0.77 9.70
N ALA A 88 5.51 -1.21 8.48
CA ALA A 88 4.68 -0.49 7.53
C ALA A 88 3.26 -1.03 7.55
N ASN A 89 2.32 -0.14 7.85
CA ASN A 89 0.89 -0.37 7.69
C ASN A 89 0.50 0.03 6.27
N VAL A 90 -0.02 -0.92 5.51
CA VAL A 90 -0.27 -0.76 4.07
C VAL A 90 -1.77 -0.81 3.80
N ASN A 91 -2.30 0.27 3.25
CA ASN A 91 -3.66 0.37 2.77
C ASN A 91 -3.65 0.32 1.25
N ILE A 92 -4.43 -0.60 0.68
CA ILE A 92 -4.47 -0.85 -0.76
C ILE A 92 -5.91 -0.61 -1.21
N THR A 93 -6.14 0.37 -2.06
CA THR A 93 -7.44 0.53 -2.74
C THR A 93 -7.29 0.00 -4.17
N HIS A 94 -8.23 -0.81 -4.64
CA HIS A 94 -8.17 -1.47 -5.94
C HIS A 94 -9.54 -1.54 -6.60
N GLY A 95 -9.54 -1.69 -7.92
CA GLY A 95 -10.74 -1.66 -8.74
C GLY A 95 -10.59 -0.71 -9.92
N PRO A 96 -11.43 -0.84 -10.96
CA PRO A 96 -11.25 -0.13 -12.23
C PRO A 96 -11.37 1.40 -12.09
N ILE A 97 -12.06 1.85 -11.04
CA ILE A 97 -12.29 3.25 -10.71
C ILE A 97 -12.06 3.38 -9.20
N ILE A 98 -11.13 4.25 -8.82
CA ILE A 98 -10.76 4.53 -7.43
C ILE A 98 -11.08 5.99 -7.12
N ILE A 99 -11.77 6.24 -6.01
CA ILE A 99 -12.06 7.59 -5.53
C ILE A 99 -11.12 7.89 -4.37
N ASP A 100 -10.21 8.85 -4.55
CA ASP A 100 -9.24 9.27 -3.51
C ASP A 100 -9.30 10.80 -3.40
N LYS A 101 -9.60 11.31 -2.20
CA LYS A 101 -9.69 12.76 -1.89
C LYS A 101 -10.52 13.55 -2.92
N SER A 102 -11.73 13.06 -3.20
CA SER A 102 -12.67 13.67 -4.17
C SER A 102 -12.22 13.66 -5.64
N GLN A 103 -11.15 12.93 -5.98
CA GLN A 103 -10.74 12.72 -7.38
C GLN A 103 -11.05 11.29 -7.81
N VAL A 104 -11.70 11.18 -8.98
CA VAL A 104 -11.88 9.91 -9.67
C VAL A 104 -10.59 9.57 -10.40
N GLN A 105 -10.00 8.43 -10.07
CA GLN A 105 -8.77 7.95 -10.67
C GLN A 105 -9.00 6.58 -11.32
N VAL A 106 -8.54 6.45 -12.55
CA VAL A 106 -8.51 5.18 -13.26
C VAL A 106 -7.15 4.53 -13.03
N ALA A 107 -7.12 3.47 -12.22
CA ALA A 107 -5.93 2.74 -11.81
C ALA A 107 -6.33 1.31 -11.47
N MET A 108 -5.38 0.37 -11.44
CA MET A 108 -5.64 -0.98 -10.95
C MET A 108 -5.61 -1.02 -9.42
N ALA A 109 -4.66 -0.29 -8.83
CA ALA A 109 -4.50 -0.18 -7.40
C ALA A 109 -3.76 1.11 -7.00
N ILE A 110 -4.05 1.61 -5.81
CA ILE A 110 -3.28 2.62 -5.10
C ILE A 110 -2.89 2.02 -3.76
N ILE A 111 -1.59 1.88 -3.53
CA ILE A 111 -1.00 1.35 -2.31
C ILE A 111 -0.45 2.55 -1.52
N LYS A 112 -0.83 2.66 -0.25
CA LYS A 112 -0.31 3.65 0.70
C LYS A 112 0.35 2.89 1.84
N ALA A 113 1.67 2.91 1.91
CA ALA A 113 2.45 2.29 2.98
C ALA A 113 2.94 3.37 3.94
N ALA A 114 2.50 3.30 5.20
CA ALA A 114 2.89 4.21 6.26
C ALA A 114 3.83 3.49 7.23
N PHE A 115 5.08 3.94 7.28
CA PHE A 115 6.15 3.36 8.07
C PHE A 115 6.14 3.99 9.45
N ASN A 116 5.86 3.19 10.47
CA ASN A 116 5.76 3.64 11.86
C ASN A 116 6.93 3.09 12.65
N LEU A 117 7.42 3.91 13.55
CA LEU A 117 8.45 3.54 14.52
C LEU A 117 7.79 2.90 15.75
N SER A 118 8.54 2.03 16.43
CA SER A 118 8.18 1.53 17.75
C SER A 118 8.30 2.64 18.80
N GLU A 119 7.73 2.41 19.98
CA GLU A 119 7.85 3.33 21.12
C GLU A 119 9.33 3.58 21.48
N ALA A 120 10.14 2.53 21.56
CA ALA A 120 11.58 2.64 21.83
C ALA A 120 12.32 3.49 20.78
N GLN A 121 11.96 3.35 19.49
CA GLN A 121 12.53 4.15 18.41
C GLN A 121 12.09 5.61 18.46
N ASN A 122 10.82 5.89 18.80
CA ASN A 122 10.33 7.25 18.98
C ASN A 122 11.04 7.95 20.14
N VAL A 123 11.20 7.27 21.29
CA VAL A 123 11.94 7.80 22.45
C VAL A 123 13.38 8.14 22.06
N LEU A 124 14.07 7.22 21.37
CA LEU A 124 15.44 7.44 20.90
C LEU A 124 15.56 8.67 19.99
N LEU A 125 14.57 8.89 19.14
CA LEU A 125 14.53 10.00 18.19
C LEU A 125 13.84 11.26 18.75
N HIS A 126 13.56 11.31 20.05
CA HIS A 126 12.88 12.42 20.71
C HIS A 126 11.56 12.82 20.01
N ARG A 127 10.82 11.81 19.52
CA ARG A 127 9.51 11.97 18.90
C ARG A 127 8.42 11.64 19.92
N ASP A 128 7.31 12.37 19.84
CA ASP A 128 6.11 12.01 20.59
C ASP A 128 5.64 10.60 20.21
N ALA A 129 5.03 9.90 21.17
CA ALA A 129 4.57 8.51 20.98
C ALA A 129 3.53 8.39 19.84
N ASP A 130 2.80 9.46 19.54
CA ASP A 130 1.76 9.56 18.51
C ASP A 130 2.18 10.41 17.29
N ALA A 131 3.48 10.67 17.10
CA ALA A 131 4.04 11.52 16.02
C ALA A 131 3.79 11.00 14.57
N GLY A 132 2.99 9.95 14.40
CA GLY A 132 2.59 9.39 13.12
C GLY A 132 3.75 8.72 12.36
N PRO A 133 3.54 8.41 11.06
CA PRO A 133 4.53 7.71 10.26
C PRO A 133 5.74 8.60 9.94
N VAL A 134 6.93 8.00 9.93
CA VAL A 134 8.17 8.67 9.52
C VAL A 134 8.30 8.78 8.01
N VAL A 135 7.75 7.80 7.30
CA VAL A 135 7.76 7.71 5.84
C VAL A 135 6.37 7.26 5.38
N VAL A 136 5.88 7.88 4.31
CA VAL A 136 4.69 7.45 3.59
C VAL A 136 5.07 7.23 2.13
N ALA A 137 4.95 6.00 1.67
CA ALA A 137 5.11 5.65 0.26
C ALA A 137 3.72 5.48 -0.37
N LYS A 138 3.44 6.22 -1.44
CA LYS A 138 2.25 6.07 -2.27
C LYS A 138 2.66 5.48 -3.62
N ILE A 139 2.17 4.29 -3.92
CA ILE A 139 2.45 3.58 -5.16
C ILE A 139 1.15 3.46 -5.94
N LYS A 140 1.09 4.05 -7.13
CA LYS A 140 -0.07 4.00 -8.03
C LYS A 140 0.22 3.07 -9.20
N ILE A 141 -0.58 2.03 -9.34
CA ILE A 141 -0.51 1.07 -10.44
C ILE A 141 -1.56 1.44 -11.47
N LYS A 142 -1.13 1.98 -12.62
CA LYS A 142 -2.01 2.38 -13.73
C LYS A 142 -2.56 1.16 -14.47
N LEU A 143 -3.62 1.34 -15.26
CA LEU A 143 -4.21 0.27 -16.08
C LEU A 143 -3.23 -0.35 -17.09
N ASN A 144 -2.29 0.44 -17.61
CA ASN A 144 -1.23 -0.04 -18.50
C ASN A 144 -0.05 -0.67 -17.74
N THR A 145 -0.23 -0.99 -16.46
CA THR A 145 0.76 -1.57 -15.53
C THR A 145 1.95 -0.68 -15.18
N LYS A 146 2.04 0.55 -15.73
CA LYS A 146 3.02 1.54 -15.28
C LYS A 146 2.78 1.88 -13.81
N THR A 147 3.86 2.07 -13.07
CA THR A 147 3.83 2.35 -11.64
C THR A 147 4.41 3.74 -11.40
N ASP A 148 3.65 4.60 -10.73
CA ASP A 148 4.16 5.86 -10.20
C ASP A 148 4.41 5.68 -8.70
N ILE A 149 5.54 6.19 -8.21
CA ILE A 149 5.92 6.11 -6.80
C ILE A 149 6.15 7.54 -6.30
N VAL A 150 5.48 7.86 -5.20
CA VAL A 150 5.66 9.11 -4.44
C VAL A 150 6.11 8.72 -3.05
N LEU A 151 7.23 9.27 -2.60
CA LEU A 151 7.77 9.07 -1.26
C LEU A 151 7.74 10.41 -0.52
N GLU A 152 7.16 10.39 0.68
CA GLU A 152 7.17 11.52 1.60
C GLU A 152 7.79 11.06 2.92
N SER A 153 8.76 11.79 3.45
CA SER A 153 9.33 11.54 4.77
C SER A 153 9.52 12.84 5.52
N SER A 154 9.24 12.80 6.82
CA SER A 154 9.42 13.94 7.72
C SER A 154 10.89 14.08 8.13
N PRO A 155 11.35 15.28 8.48
CA PRO A 155 12.67 15.46 9.08
C PRO A 155 12.83 14.61 10.34
N LEU A 156 14.04 14.11 10.57
CA LEU A 156 14.40 13.33 11.76
C LEU A 156 15.77 13.78 12.25
N SER A 157 15.95 13.83 13.57
CA SER A 157 17.24 14.13 14.18
C SER A 157 17.52 13.19 15.34
N TYR A 158 18.79 12.86 15.51
CA TYR A 158 19.30 12.07 16.62
C TYR A 158 20.62 12.66 17.08
N GLN A 159 20.84 12.70 18.40
CA GLN A 159 22.10 13.13 18.98
C GLN A 159 22.36 12.37 20.28
N ASP A 160 23.57 11.82 20.41
CA ASP A 160 24.11 11.30 21.66
C ASP A 160 25.52 11.89 21.91
N ALA A 161 26.27 11.31 22.86
CA ALA A 161 27.60 11.79 23.23
C ALA A 161 28.65 11.67 22.09
N GLU A 162 28.46 10.76 21.14
CA GLU A 162 29.45 10.40 20.12
C GLU A 162 28.94 10.64 18.68
N ASN A 163 27.62 10.73 18.47
CA ASN A 163 27.00 10.73 17.16
C ASN A 163 25.94 11.82 17.03
N THR A 164 25.84 12.38 15.83
CA THR A 164 24.74 13.25 15.44
C THR A 164 24.26 12.84 14.06
N PHE A 165 22.95 12.68 13.91
CA PHE A 165 22.29 12.36 12.65
C PHE A 165 21.15 13.35 12.41
N GLN A 166 21.07 13.83 11.17
CA GLN A 166 20.06 14.78 10.71
C GLN A 166 19.57 14.33 9.34
N TRP A 167 18.28 14.06 9.23
CA TRP A 167 17.56 13.78 8.00
C TRP A 167 16.60 14.92 7.72
N GLN A 168 16.73 15.54 6.54
CA GLN A 168 15.94 16.71 6.18
C GLN A 168 14.52 16.37 5.68
N GLY A 169 14.19 15.09 5.56
CA GLY A 169 12.97 14.66 4.88
C GLY A 169 13.17 14.53 3.37
N ILE A 170 12.16 13.93 2.72
CA ILE A 170 12.07 13.77 1.27
C ILE A 170 10.64 14.05 0.86
N LYS A 171 10.46 14.71 -0.28
CA LYS A 171 9.19 14.82 -0.97
C LYS A 171 9.44 14.74 -2.47
N THR A 172 8.90 13.71 -3.11
CA THR A 172 9.04 13.46 -4.57
C THR A 172 7.72 13.49 -5.29
#